data_AF-A0A497RJM1-F1
#
_entry.id   AF-A0A497RJM1-F1
#
_cell.length_a   1.000
_cell.length_b   1.000
_cell.length_c   1.000
_cell.angle_alpha   90.00
_cell.angle_beta   90.00
_cell.angle_gamma   90.00
#
_symmetry.space_group_name_H-M   'P 1'
#
loop_
_entity.id
_entity.type
_entity.pdbx_description
1 polymer ?
#
loop_
_entity_poly.entity_id
_entity_poly.type
_entity_poly.pdbx_seq_one_letter_code
_entity_poly.pdbx_strand_id
1 'polypeptide(L)' 'MGKKTVGVKRRLARFLKSNRRPPIWVMMKTNRRYVRSPKQRNWRRKRLKV' A
#
# COMPACT_ATOMS: atom_id res chain seq x y z
N MET A 1 17.80 11.54 -8.27
CA MET A 1 17.29 11.14 -6.93
C MET A 1 18.48 11.06 -5.99
N GLY A 2 18.60 11.99 -5.04
CA GLY A 2 19.70 11.97 -4.07
C GLY A 2 19.64 10.77 -3.12
N LYS A 3 20.73 10.54 -2.37
CA LYS A 3 20.78 9.53 -1.32
C LYS A 3 19.66 9.81 -0.30
N LYS A 4 18.69 8.90 -0.21
CA LYS A 4 17.62 8.96 0.79
C LYS A 4 18.15 8.47 2.13
N THR A 5 17.83 9.19 3.21
CA THR A 5 18.13 8.76 4.57
C THR A 5 17.43 7.44 4.90
N VAL A 6 17.98 6.69 5.85
CA VAL A 6 17.43 5.40 6.28
C VAL A 6 15.97 5.53 6.76
N GLY A 7 15.64 6.62 7.46
CA GLY A 7 14.27 6.89 7.92
C GLY A 7 13.27 7.06 6.76
N VAL A 8 13.66 7.76 5.69
CA VAL A 8 12.84 7.87 4.47
C VAL A 8 12.65 6.50 3.82
N LYS A 9 13.71 5.68 3.72
CA LYS A 9 13.63 4.33 3.15
C LYS A 9 12.66 3.44 3.94
N ARG A 10 12.72 3.47 5.28
CA ARG A 10 11.79 2.70 6.14
C ARG A 10 10.35 3.13 5.96
N ARG A 11 10.07 4.45 5.87
CA ARG A 11 8.72 4.98 5.61
C ARG A 11 8.21 4.52 4.23
N LEU A 12 9.04 4.61 3.19
CA LEU A 12 8.71 4.11 1.85
C LEU A 12 8.45 2.60 1.85
N ALA A 13 9.25 1.81 2.57
CA ALA A 13 9.06 0.37 2.69
C ALA A 13 7.73 0.02 3.39
N ARG A 14 7.35 0.77 4.45
CA ARG A 14 6.04 0.62 5.10
C ARG A 14 4.91 0.93 4.13
N PHE A 15 5.04 2.01 3.36
CA PHE A 15 4.08 2.35 2.32
C PHE A 15 3.97 1.22 1.29
N LEU A 16 5.07 0.68 0.80
CA LEU A 16 5.08 -0.44 -0.15
C LEU A 16 4.33 -1.67 0.41
N LYS A 17 4.66 -2.10 1.63
CA LYS A 17 4.03 -3.27 2.29
C LYS A 17 2.51 -3.12 2.46
N SER A 18 2.04 -1.89 2.72
CA SER A 18 0.61 -1.61 2.88
C SER A 18 -0.18 -1.60 1.56
N ASN A 19 0.48 -1.45 0.41
CA ASN A 19 -0.18 -1.30 -0.89
C ASN A 19 -0.53 -2.66 -1.52
N ARG A 20 -1.35 -3.44 -0.84
CA ARG A 20 -1.76 -4.79 -1.26
C ARG A 20 -3.27 -4.96 -1.22
N ARG A 21 -3.77 -5.92 -1.98
CA ARG A 21 -5.16 -6.38 -1.90
C ARG A 21 -5.39 -7.14 -0.58
N PRO A 22 -6.65 -7.22 -0.11
CA PRO A 22 -7.01 -8.11 0.98
C PRO A 22 -6.65 -9.56 0.66
N PRO A 23 -6.30 -10.39 1.67
CA PRO A 23 -6.07 -11.82 1.47
C PRO A 23 -7.31 -12.52 0.90
N ILE A 24 -7.07 -13.60 0.14
CA ILE A 24 -8.14 -14.36 -0.54
C ILE A 24 -9.19 -14.89 0.44
N TRP A 25 -8.75 -15.41 1.59
CA TRP A 25 -9.67 -15.92 2.61
C TRP A 25 -10.59 -14.84 3.18
N VAL A 26 -10.15 -13.57 3.25
CA VAL A 26 -11.01 -12.45 3.67
C VAL A 26 -12.07 -12.17 2.61
N MET A 27 -11.67 -12.18 1.34
CA MET A 27 -12.59 -11.99 0.22
C MET A 27 -13.64 -13.11 0.17
N MET A 28 -13.25 -14.36 0.45
CA MET A 28 -14.17 -15.49 0.54
C MET A 28 -15.16 -15.33 1.70
N LYS A 29 -14.68 -15.03 2.92
CA LYS A 29 -15.53 -14.81 4.10
C LYS A 29 -16.54 -13.67 3.94
N THR A 30 -16.21 -12.67 3.12
CA THR A 30 -17.03 -11.46 2.95
C THR A 30 -17.83 -11.47 1.65
N ASN A 31 -17.96 -12.62 0.98
CA ASN A 31 -18.64 -12.74 -0.32
C ASN A 31 -18.19 -11.66 -1.32
N ARG A 32 -16.88 -11.41 -1.36
CA ARG A 32 -16.23 -10.38 -2.20
C ARG A 32 -16.73 -8.95 -1.94
N ARG A 33 -17.28 -8.63 -0.76
CA ARG A 33 -17.58 -7.24 -0.39
C ARG A 33 -16.33 -6.39 -0.29
N TYR A 34 -15.20 -6.98 0.12
CA TYR A 34 -13.91 -6.28 0.26
C TYR A 34 -12.87 -6.80 -0.75
N VAL A 35 -13.02 -6.43 -2.04
CA VAL A 35 -12.07 -6.81 -3.11
C VAL A 35 -10.86 -5.88 -3.19
N ARG A 36 -11.06 -4.60 -2.88
CA ARG A 36 -10.01 -3.57 -2.92
C ARG A 36 -9.86 -2.93 -1.56
N SER A 37 -8.61 -2.70 -1.16
CA SER A 37 -8.33 -1.89 0.01
C SER A 37 -8.58 -0.42 -0.34
N PRO A 38 -9.36 0.33 0.46
CA PRO A 38 -9.53 1.77 0.27
C PRO A 38 -8.21 2.55 0.31
N LYS A 39 -7.18 1.97 0.95
CA LYS A 39 -5.84 2.57 1.11
C LYS A 39 -4.89 2.21 -0.04
N GLN A 40 -5.36 1.47 -1.05
CA GLN A 40 -4.57 1.12 -2.23
C GLN A 40 -4.21 2.40 -3.00
N ARG A 41 -2.96 2.49 -3.45
CA ARG A 41 -2.42 3.70 -4.09
C ARG A 41 -1.62 3.38 -5.33
N ASN A 42 -1.56 4.35 -6.24
CA ASN A 42 -0.73 4.31 -7.43
C ASN A 42 0.17 5.54 -7.45
N TRP A 43 1.47 5.34 -7.73
CA TRP A 43 2.49 6.39 -7.78
C TRP A 43 2.17 7.48 -8.82
N ARG A 44 1.41 7.16 -9.87
CA ARG A 44 0.94 8.14 -10.87
C ARG A 44 -0.23 8.98 -10.38
N ARG A 45 -1.08 8.43 -9.51
CA ARG A 45 -2.34 9.09 -9.08
C ARG A 45 -2.20 9.85 -7.76
N LYS A 46 -1.33 9.40 -6.85
CA LYS A 46 -1.14 10.01 -5.54
C LYS A 46 0.34 9.99 -5.16
N ARG A 47 0.90 11.18 -4.92
CA ARG A 47 2.28 11.33 -4.44
C ARG A 47 2.33 11.10 -2.93
N LEU A 48 3.37 10.39 -2.47
CA LEU A 48 3.65 10.17 -1.06
C LEU A 48 4.39 11.41 -0.51
N LYS A 49 3.91 11.99 0.58
CA LYS A 49 4.63 13.01 1.34
C LYS A 49 5.54 12.29 2.34
N VAL A 50 6.85 12.23 2.08
CA VAL A 50 7.85 11.52 2.90
C VAL A 50 9.05 12.42 3.13
#